data_AF-A0A7J5X5P7-F1
#
_entry.id   AF-A0A7J5X5P7-F1
#
_cell.length_a   1.000
_cell.length_b   1.000
_cell.length_c   1.000
_cell.angle_alpha   90.00
_cell.angle_beta   90.00
_cell.angle_gamma   90.00
#
_symmetry.space_group_name_H-M   'P 1'
#
loop_
_entity.id
_entity.type
_entity.pdbx_description
1 polymer ?
#
loop_
_entity_poly.entity_id
_entity_poly.type
_entity_poly.pdbx_seq_one_letter_code
_entity_poly.pdbx_strand_id
1 'polypeptide(L)'
;MKLKLDAHSRDQLSSLRHQWTEQSNKENKDVEEIKKLDQELLESSLGHKTLLMKYIVSLVWQLNCCWMDILRALGWRCFQHPREMGERCTNGATQEGWREEQTVGTDRVGRSEYREVNTPQHHNVAGVSAHERTLTERQILLDQLNEMTEIAAEMEKQPSMKSFTDVLNYDIKENNWNIPGLWHGTPPMASVNTGYSEAVADFKNNLLETVKKDKTDDVSQIPEFLKWIESLWKAVKYENFIFSFRNTLVAHAYDNLCKEFNQWEWEFKKDLLSWQEAARRCVKPAVEEYISRHLGTNIVDKVLAGRHSAEYSSRNFFQYNSQKELLQKEDFQSFVKFICNYEIYVKDLIFQDILQEMSENKTWFELKKKNLKVIVNKIKDATEKASKGRDGVLLPDNKESITELIKNMRTFLTKDILISEEAEKSTLFQIQSTCHPFKESLVKSLSEMDEQLQEEFSKSKDIAETVNKLPTKPQDELFDRVFGCGQQCPFCKVPCEAGGKDHEHVASVHRPQGLGRYRYEDTQKLVVTMCTTNVHSELPFNCADTNGKWHPFKEYRTIYPDWLIPPDYTREASDYWKYVLVKFNERFAQEFNAKPADVPEAWRKITKDQALKGLKDAFNIKD
;
A
#
# COMPACT_ATOMS: atom_id res chain seq x y z
N MET A 1 -5.81 -28.47 8.91
CA MET A 1 -5.65 -27.58 7.73
C MET A 1 -4.14 -27.42 7.50
N LYS A 2 -3.56 -28.05 6.46
CA LYS A 2 -2.11 -27.94 6.18
C LYS A 2 -1.86 -26.59 5.51
N LEU A 3 -1.28 -25.63 6.23
CA LEU A 3 -0.74 -24.40 5.64
C LEU A 3 0.47 -24.77 4.79
N LYS A 4 0.32 -24.77 3.47
CA LYS A 4 1.45 -24.75 2.53
C LYS A 4 1.90 -23.30 2.43
N LEU A 5 3.10 -23.00 2.94
CA LEU A 5 3.77 -21.73 2.70
C LEU A 5 3.98 -21.54 1.18
N ASP A 6 3.52 -20.42 0.64
CA ASP A 6 3.72 -20.08 -0.77
C ASP A 6 5.22 -19.87 -1.09
N ALA A 7 5.54 -19.82 -2.38
CA ALA A 7 6.93 -19.73 -2.83
C ALA A 7 7.63 -18.45 -2.36
N HIS A 8 6.88 -17.35 -2.22
CA HIS A 8 7.38 -16.07 -1.76
C HIS A 8 7.82 -16.11 -0.29
N SER A 9 7.01 -16.75 0.55
CA SER A 9 7.32 -16.98 1.97
C SER A 9 8.58 -17.84 2.15
N ARG A 10 8.84 -18.79 1.24
CA ARG A 10 10.06 -19.63 1.25
C ARG A 10 11.33 -18.87 0.90
N ASP A 11 11.27 -17.98 -0.09
CA ASP A 11 12.42 -17.14 -0.46
C ASP A 11 12.75 -16.12 0.64
N GLN A 12 11.74 -15.53 1.27
CA GLN A 12 11.96 -14.63 2.40
C GLN A 12 12.54 -15.36 3.63
N LEU A 13 12.06 -16.57 3.93
CA LEU A 13 12.66 -17.43 4.98
C LEU A 13 14.11 -17.82 4.66
N SER A 14 14.45 -18.05 3.38
CA SER A 14 15.83 -18.31 2.96
C SER A 14 16.72 -17.08 3.12
N SER A 15 16.21 -15.89 2.82
CA SER A 15 16.92 -14.63 3.00
C SER A 15 17.13 -14.30 4.48
N LEU A 16 16.11 -14.52 5.31
CA LEU A 16 16.17 -14.35 6.76
C LEU A 16 17.15 -15.34 7.40
N ARG A 17 17.20 -16.60 6.92
CA ARG A 17 18.24 -17.56 7.33
C ARG A 17 19.63 -17.04 7.01
N HIS A 18 19.86 -16.54 5.80
CA HIS A 18 21.17 -16.02 5.41
C HIS A 18 21.60 -14.85 6.32
N GLN A 19 20.69 -13.91 6.60
CA GLN A 19 20.95 -12.79 7.50
C GLN A 19 21.22 -13.25 8.93
N TRP A 20 20.45 -14.23 9.42
CA TRP A 20 20.62 -14.79 10.76
C TRP A 20 21.93 -15.60 10.89
N THR A 21 22.35 -16.33 9.85
CA THR A 21 23.67 -17.00 9.80
C THR A 21 24.81 -15.99 9.79
N GLU A 22 24.67 -14.88 9.05
CA GLU A 22 25.64 -13.77 9.07
C GLU A 22 25.75 -13.09 10.45
N GLN A 23 24.62 -12.97 11.15
CA GLN A 23 24.55 -12.30 12.45
C GLN A 23 25.02 -13.22 13.60
N SER A 24 24.71 -14.51 13.52
CA SER A 24 25.23 -15.56 14.42
C SER A 24 26.75 -15.69 14.33
N ASN A 25 27.32 -15.59 13.12
CA ASN A 25 28.78 -15.55 12.92
C ASN A 25 29.46 -14.33 13.56
N LYS A 26 28.73 -13.22 13.80
CA LYS A 26 29.27 -12.00 14.44
C LYS A 26 29.24 -12.04 15.97
N GLU A 27 28.37 -12.84 16.58
CA GLU A 27 28.15 -12.85 18.04
C GLU A 27 28.80 -14.03 18.79
N ASN A 28 29.60 -14.87 18.13
CA ASN A 28 30.36 -15.97 18.76
C ASN A 28 29.47 -16.86 19.66
N LYS A 29 28.23 -17.11 19.22
CA LYS A 29 27.36 -18.17 19.74
C LYS A 29 27.46 -19.35 18.78
N ASP A 30 27.62 -20.53 19.38
CA ASP A 30 28.10 -21.80 18.83
C ASP A 30 27.53 -22.15 17.43
N VAL A 31 28.21 -21.67 16.38
CA VAL A 31 27.86 -21.84 14.95
C VAL A 31 27.77 -23.33 14.56
N GLU A 32 28.49 -24.18 15.28
CA GLU A 32 28.57 -25.60 15.02
C GLU A 32 27.33 -26.35 15.54
N GLU A 33 26.76 -25.94 16.68
CA GLU A 33 25.49 -26.47 17.21
C GLU A 33 24.30 -26.12 16.30
N ILE A 34 24.30 -24.90 15.75
CA ILE A 34 23.28 -24.40 14.85
C ILE A 34 23.32 -25.11 13.49
N LYS A 35 24.53 -25.32 12.92
CA LYS A 35 24.70 -26.14 11.71
C LYS A 35 24.23 -27.57 11.91
N LYS A 36 24.48 -28.13 13.10
CA LYS A 36 24.07 -29.50 13.47
C LYS A 36 22.54 -29.62 13.53
N LEU A 37 21.86 -28.64 14.14
CA LEU A 37 20.39 -28.53 14.14
C LEU A 37 19.81 -28.37 12.73
N ASP A 38 20.43 -27.57 11.86
CA ASP A 38 19.97 -27.35 10.47
C ASP A 38 20.17 -28.62 9.61
N GLN A 39 21.27 -29.35 9.81
CA GLN A 39 21.54 -30.66 9.21
C GLN A 39 20.51 -31.72 9.69
N GLU A 40 20.19 -31.75 10.99
CA GLU A 40 19.17 -32.64 11.56
C GLU A 40 17.75 -32.30 11.06
N LEU A 41 17.45 -31.02 10.82
CA LEU A 41 16.21 -30.56 10.19
C LEU A 41 16.10 -30.97 8.72
N LEU A 42 17.21 -30.89 7.97
CA LEU A 42 17.28 -31.35 6.58
C LEU A 42 17.09 -32.88 6.47
N GLU A 43 17.72 -33.66 7.35
CA GLU A 43 17.63 -35.12 7.38
C GLU A 43 16.30 -35.66 7.93
N SER A 44 15.61 -34.90 8.79
CA SER A 44 14.28 -35.24 9.34
C SER A 44 13.13 -34.93 8.38
N SER A 45 13.35 -34.04 7.41
CA SER A 45 12.38 -33.76 6.35
C SER A 45 12.53 -34.79 5.21
N LEU A 46 11.65 -35.78 5.21
CA LEU A 46 11.36 -36.74 4.11
C LEU A 46 12.20 -38.03 3.92
N GLY A 47 13.29 -38.29 4.65
CA GLY A 47 14.09 -39.53 4.43
C GLY A 47 13.66 -40.78 5.22
N HIS A 48 13.28 -40.63 6.49
CA HIS A 48 13.17 -41.78 7.42
C HIS A 48 11.75 -42.39 7.54
N LYS A 49 10.71 -41.70 7.05
CA LYS A 49 9.33 -42.22 7.04
C LYS A 49 9.20 -43.50 6.22
N THR A 50 9.95 -43.64 5.13
CA THR A 50 9.88 -44.80 4.23
C THR A 50 10.68 -45.99 4.76
N LEU A 51 11.75 -45.75 5.53
CA LEU A 51 12.60 -46.79 6.11
C LEU A 51 11.98 -47.38 7.39
N LEU A 52 11.40 -46.56 8.26
CA LEU A 52 10.69 -47.03 9.45
C LEU A 52 9.35 -47.71 9.12
N MET A 53 8.61 -47.28 8.10
CA MET A 53 7.43 -48.05 7.63
C MET A 53 7.83 -49.41 7.04
N LYS A 54 8.95 -49.50 6.32
CA LYS A 54 9.50 -50.79 5.84
C LYS A 54 9.97 -51.67 7.00
N TYR A 55 10.60 -51.09 8.03
CA TYR A 55 11.04 -51.81 9.22
C TYR A 55 9.87 -52.28 10.09
N ILE A 56 8.84 -51.45 10.29
CA ILE A 56 7.64 -51.80 11.07
C ILE A 56 6.80 -52.84 10.33
N VAL A 57 6.63 -52.74 9.01
CA VAL A 57 5.96 -53.78 8.21
C VAL A 57 6.78 -55.08 8.22
N SER A 58 8.11 -55.01 8.19
CA SER A 58 9.00 -56.18 8.31
C SER A 58 8.99 -56.81 9.71
N LEU A 59 8.93 -56.01 10.77
CA LEU A 59 8.84 -56.46 12.17
C LEU A 59 7.46 -57.04 12.48
N VAL A 60 6.38 -56.46 11.96
CA VAL A 60 5.02 -57.00 12.07
C VAL A 60 4.87 -58.29 11.25
N TRP A 61 5.57 -58.42 10.13
CA TRP A 61 5.63 -59.67 9.36
C TRP A 61 6.47 -60.74 10.09
N GLN A 62 7.64 -60.38 10.64
CA GLN A 62 8.49 -61.29 11.44
C GLN A 62 7.86 -61.70 12.77
N LEU A 63 7.13 -60.82 13.46
CA LEU A 63 6.39 -61.15 14.69
C LEU A 63 5.19 -62.05 14.39
N ASN A 64 4.48 -61.86 13.26
CA ASN A 64 3.45 -62.81 12.82
C ASN A 64 4.03 -64.17 12.43
N CYS A 65 5.22 -64.22 11.81
CA CYS A 65 5.93 -65.47 11.53
C CYS A 65 6.38 -66.18 12.82
N CYS A 66 6.98 -65.47 13.78
CA CYS A 66 7.36 -66.02 15.10
C CYS A 66 6.14 -66.52 15.88
N TRP A 67 5.00 -65.83 15.80
CA TRP A 67 3.78 -66.27 16.48
C TRP A 67 3.17 -67.52 15.81
N MET A 68 3.23 -67.63 14.48
CA MET A 68 2.87 -68.86 13.76
C MET A 68 3.82 -70.04 14.04
N ASP A 69 5.11 -69.80 14.24
CA ASP A 69 6.07 -70.84 14.61
C ASP A 69 5.92 -71.30 16.08
N ILE A 70 5.54 -70.38 16.99
CA ILE A 70 5.16 -70.71 18.37
C ILE A 70 3.85 -71.54 18.41
N LEU A 71 2.86 -71.19 17.59
CA LEU A 71 1.61 -71.96 17.48
C LEU A 71 1.83 -73.36 16.84
N ARG A 72 2.82 -73.50 15.96
CA ARG A 72 3.27 -74.82 15.44
C ARG A 72 4.04 -75.63 16.47
N ALA A 73 4.89 -75.01 17.28
CA ALA A 73 5.60 -75.66 18.38
C ALA A 73 4.66 -76.14 19.51
N LEU A 74 3.47 -75.52 19.63
CA LEU A 74 2.41 -75.89 20.57
C LEU A 74 1.36 -76.86 19.99
N GLY A 75 1.58 -77.41 18.78
CA GLY A 75 0.84 -78.58 18.27
C GLY A 75 -0.48 -78.32 17.52
N TRP A 76 -0.76 -77.09 17.07
CA TRP A 76 -2.01 -76.77 16.36
C TRP A 76 -1.89 -76.99 14.84
N ARG A 77 -2.72 -77.88 14.26
CA ARG A 77 -2.84 -78.07 12.80
C ARG A 77 -4.12 -77.42 12.25
N CYS A 78 -3.98 -76.84 11.05
CA CYS A 78 -4.99 -76.40 10.09
C CYS A 78 -5.60 -74.99 10.25
N PHE A 79 -5.17 -74.07 9.38
CA PHE A 79 -6.05 -73.39 8.41
C PHE A 79 -5.24 -73.14 7.13
N GLN A 80 -5.74 -73.64 5.99
CA GLN A 80 -5.14 -73.49 4.67
C GLN A 80 -5.49 -72.12 4.07
N HIS A 81 -4.52 -71.52 3.38
CA HIS A 81 -4.72 -70.40 2.45
C HIS A 81 -5.57 -70.83 1.25
N PRO A 82 -6.25 -69.88 0.57
CA PRO A 82 -5.83 -69.61 -0.80
C PRO A 82 -5.36 -68.17 -1.01
N ARG A 83 -4.49 -68.05 -2.01
CA ARG A 83 -3.98 -66.85 -2.65
C ARG A 83 -5.07 -66.28 -3.55
N GLU A 84 -5.31 -64.98 -3.52
CA GLU A 84 -5.71 -64.22 -4.71
C GLU A 84 -5.43 -62.72 -4.53
N MET A 85 -4.63 -62.21 -5.46
CA MET A 85 -4.55 -60.85 -5.97
C MET A 85 -4.10 -59.71 -5.03
N GLY A 86 -2.78 -59.47 -5.05
CA GLY A 86 -2.31 -58.13 -5.34
C GLY A 86 -2.56 -57.83 -6.83
N GLU A 87 -3.33 -56.79 -7.11
CA GLU A 87 -3.27 -55.94 -8.32
C GLU A 87 -4.52 -55.04 -8.39
N ARG A 88 -4.43 -53.84 -7.82
CA ARG A 88 -4.87 -52.59 -8.49
C ARG A 88 -4.59 -51.38 -7.59
N CYS A 89 -3.54 -50.66 -7.95
CA CYS A 89 -3.44 -49.25 -7.65
C CYS A 89 -4.53 -48.46 -8.40
N THR A 90 -4.76 -47.24 -7.93
CA THR A 90 -5.34 -46.09 -8.63
C THR A 90 -6.87 -46.00 -8.74
N ASN A 91 -7.38 -44.93 -8.09
CA ASN A 91 -8.46 -44.02 -8.49
C ASN A 91 -9.61 -43.92 -7.48
N GLY A 92 -10.03 -42.67 -7.24
CA GLY A 92 -11.36 -42.38 -6.72
C GLY A 92 -11.38 -41.38 -5.57
N ALA A 93 -11.70 -40.14 -5.92
CA ALA A 93 -12.03 -39.05 -5.01
C ALA A 93 -13.47 -39.20 -4.45
N THR A 94 -13.84 -38.22 -3.60
CA THR A 94 -15.20 -37.74 -3.25
C THR A 94 -16.06 -38.68 -2.39
N GLN A 95 -16.31 -38.35 -1.11
CA GLN A 95 -17.31 -37.42 -0.54
C GLN A 95 -18.57 -38.17 -0.09
N GLU A 96 -18.87 -38.13 1.21
CA GLU A 96 -20.19 -37.95 1.87
C GLU A 96 -20.00 -38.34 3.35
N GLY A 97 -20.30 -37.44 4.30
CA GLY A 97 -21.55 -37.49 5.09
C GLY A 97 -21.45 -38.61 6.13
N TRP A 98 -21.39 -38.39 7.44
CA TRP A 98 -22.54 -38.10 8.28
C TRP A 98 -22.12 -37.51 9.64
N ARG A 99 -23.05 -36.73 10.21
CA ARG A 99 -23.03 -35.96 11.45
C ARG A 99 -23.66 -36.79 12.59
N GLU A 100 -23.53 -36.29 13.83
CA GLU A 100 -24.22 -36.61 15.10
C GLU A 100 -23.29 -37.24 16.16
N GLU A 101 -22.85 -36.44 17.14
CA GLU A 101 -23.50 -36.16 18.44
C GLU A 101 -23.34 -37.32 19.45
N GLN A 102 -22.61 -37.09 20.55
CA GLN A 102 -23.20 -36.94 21.88
C GLN A 102 -22.17 -37.04 23.03
N THR A 103 -22.23 -36.03 23.89
CA THR A 103 -22.18 -36.04 25.37
C THR A 103 -21.02 -36.67 26.16
N VAL A 104 -20.48 -35.77 26.99
CA VAL A 104 -19.74 -35.92 28.24
C VAL A 104 -20.20 -37.09 29.12
N GLY A 105 -19.24 -37.90 29.57
CA GLY A 105 -19.34 -38.79 30.72
C GLY A 105 -18.04 -38.74 31.50
N THR A 106 -18.02 -37.97 32.57
CA THR A 106 -16.92 -37.91 33.55
C THR A 106 -17.01 -39.13 34.47
N ASP A 107 -16.07 -40.07 34.37
CA ASP A 107 -15.83 -41.05 35.43
C ASP A 107 -14.37 -41.00 35.87
N ARG A 108 -14.18 -40.48 37.08
CA ARG A 108 -12.95 -40.57 37.86
C ARG A 108 -12.81 -42.01 38.34
N VAL A 109 -11.97 -42.81 37.67
CA VAL A 109 -11.46 -44.06 38.25
C VAL A 109 -10.10 -43.77 38.87
N GLY A 110 -9.97 -44.09 40.16
CA GLY A 110 -8.78 -43.89 40.96
C GLY A 110 -7.54 -44.49 40.30
N ARG A 111 -6.48 -43.70 40.23
CA ARG A 111 -5.22 -44.05 39.58
C ARG A 111 -4.40 -44.92 40.55
N SER A 112 -4.44 -46.25 40.40
CA SER A 112 -3.33 -47.10 40.82
C SER A 112 -2.29 -47.04 39.71
N GLU A 113 -1.15 -46.39 39.95
CA GLU A 113 -0.03 -46.36 39.00
C GLU A 113 0.58 -47.77 38.91
N TYR A 114 0.20 -48.52 37.88
CA TYR A 114 0.96 -49.70 37.46
C TYR A 114 2.24 -49.20 36.79
N ARG A 115 3.40 -49.47 37.39
CA ARG A 115 4.72 -49.11 36.83
C ARG A 115 5.33 -50.35 36.20
N GLU A 116 5.54 -50.32 34.89
CA GLU A 116 6.26 -51.40 34.19
C GLU A 116 7.76 -51.35 34.50
N VAL A 117 8.36 -52.53 34.70
CA VAL A 117 9.82 -52.70 34.81
C VAL A 117 10.38 -52.88 33.40
N ASN A 118 11.20 -51.95 32.93
CA ASN A 118 11.77 -52.00 31.58
C ASN A 118 13.30 -52.17 31.63
N THR A 119 13.85 -52.94 30.70
CA THR A 119 15.29 -53.23 30.61
C THR A 119 15.82 -52.83 29.22
N PRO A 120 16.48 -51.66 29.07
CA PRO A 120 17.06 -51.28 27.79
C PRO A 120 18.07 -52.32 27.30
N GLN A 121 17.88 -52.82 26.07
CA GLN A 121 18.79 -53.75 25.40
C GLN A 121 19.55 -53.05 24.27
N HIS A 122 20.88 -53.01 24.36
CA HIS A 122 21.74 -52.56 23.26
C HIS A 122 22.19 -53.77 22.44
N HIS A 123 21.85 -53.80 21.15
CA HIS A 123 22.24 -54.86 20.20
C HIS A 123 23.47 -54.47 19.38
N ASN A 124 24.27 -55.47 18.98
CA ASN A 124 25.44 -55.34 18.08
C ASN A 124 26.56 -54.43 18.59
N VAL A 125 26.93 -54.63 19.86
CA VAL A 125 28.05 -53.89 20.44
C VAL A 125 29.38 -54.49 19.97
N ALA A 126 30.12 -53.74 19.14
CA ALA A 126 31.45 -54.16 18.66
C ALA A 126 32.50 -53.99 19.78
N GLY A 127 33.12 -55.11 20.17
CA GLY A 127 34.27 -55.15 21.08
C GLY A 127 34.15 -56.27 22.12
N VAL A 128 35.18 -57.11 22.22
CA VAL A 128 35.28 -58.26 23.15
C VAL A 128 35.46 -57.81 24.63
N SER A 129 35.14 -56.56 24.95
CA SER A 129 35.10 -55.99 26.31
C SER A 129 33.86 -55.09 26.53
N ALA A 130 32.79 -55.29 25.75
CA ALA A 130 31.58 -54.48 25.84
C ALA A 130 30.82 -54.57 27.18
N HIS A 131 31.11 -55.58 28.00
CA HIS A 131 30.56 -55.72 29.35
C HIS A 131 31.12 -54.64 30.31
N GLU A 132 32.30 -54.08 30.04
CA GLU A 132 32.97 -53.01 30.80
C GLU A 132 32.86 -51.64 30.11
N ARG A 133 31.71 -51.32 29.50
CA ARG A 133 31.43 -49.94 29.04
C ARG A 133 31.09 -49.05 30.24
N THR A 134 31.89 -47.99 30.39
CA THR A 134 31.98 -47.03 31.50
C THR A 134 30.60 -46.57 31.99
N LEU A 135 30.39 -46.59 33.32
CA LEU A 135 29.22 -46.01 34.01
C LEU A 135 28.85 -44.61 33.47
N THR A 136 29.83 -43.85 33.00
CA THR A 136 29.70 -42.55 32.34
C THR A 136 28.75 -42.56 31.13
N GLU A 137 28.82 -43.55 30.24
CA GLU A 137 27.95 -43.61 29.06
C GLU A 137 26.49 -43.88 29.45
N ARG A 138 26.29 -44.70 30.49
CA ARG A 138 24.96 -45.00 31.04
C ARG A 138 24.37 -43.80 31.76
N GLN A 139 25.21 -43.01 32.43
CA GLN A 139 24.80 -41.79 33.10
C GLN A 139 24.36 -40.73 32.08
N ILE A 140 25.10 -40.56 30.98
CA ILE A 140 24.72 -39.65 29.89
C ILE A 140 23.34 -40.01 29.33
N LEU A 141 23.07 -41.31 29.12
CA LEU A 141 21.76 -41.77 28.65
C LEU A 141 20.64 -41.46 29.67
N LEU A 142 20.88 -41.69 30.96
CA LEU A 142 19.91 -41.38 32.00
C LEU A 142 19.65 -39.87 32.12
N ASP A 143 20.68 -39.04 32.00
CA ASP A 143 20.55 -37.59 32.02
C ASP A 143 19.70 -37.10 30.83
N GLN A 144 19.93 -37.65 29.63
CA GLN A 144 19.09 -37.39 28.46
C GLN A 144 17.63 -37.84 28.65
N LEU A 145 17.41 -39.00 29.26
CA LEU A 145 16.06 -39.50 29.57
C LEU A 145 15.35 -38.61 30.59
N ASN A 146 16.07 -38.11 31.61
CA ASN A 146 15.54 -37.17 32.59
C ASN A 146 15.13 -35.84 31.93
N GLU A 147 16.01 -35.28 31.09
CA GLU A 147 15.73 -34.05 30.34
C GLU A 147 14.49 -34.20 29.43
N MET A 148 14.39 -35.31 28.67
CA MET A 148 13.20 -35.59 27.86
C MET A 148 11.94 -35.75 28.69
N THR A 149 12.06 -36.30 29.91
CA THR A 149 10.94 -36.51 30.83
C THR A 149 10.44 -35.18 31.38
N GLU A 150 11.34 -34.29 31.81
CA GLU A 150 10.99 -32.97 32.32
C GLU A 150 10.29 -32.12 31.25
N ILE A 151 10.83 -32.10 30.01
CA ILE A 151 10.21 -31.35 28.91
C ILE A 151 8.83 -31.93 28.55
N ALA A 152 8.70 -33.25 28.48
CA ALA A 152 7.41 -33.89 28.21
C ALA A 152 6.38 -33.58 29.31
N ALA A 153 6.82 -33.58 30.57
CA ALA A 153 6.00 -33.24 31.72
C ALA A 153 5.51 -31.79 31.69
N GLU A 154 6.36 -30.84 31.28
CA GLU A 154 5.97 -29.44 31.06
C GLU A 154 4.93 -29.29 29.94
N MET A 155 5.15 -29.96 28.80
CA MET A 155 4.23 -29.94 27.66
C MET A 155 2.84 -30.48 28.03
N GLU A 156 2.79 -31.54 28.85
CA GLU A 156 1.55 -32.17 29.34
C GLU A 156 0.96 -31.48 30.59
N LYS A 157 1.56 -30.38 31.07
CA LYS A 157 1.17 -29.63 32.27
C LYS A 157 1.17 -30.49 33.55
N GLN A 158 2.13 -31.41 33.67
CA GLN A 158 2.34 -32.32 34.80
C GLN A 158 3.72 -32.08 35.45
N PRO A 159 3.96 -30.92 36.09
CA PRO A 159 5.29 -30.50 36.55
C PRO A 159 5.88 -31.32 37.72
N SER A 160 5.15 -32.32 38.22
CA SER A 160 5.61 -33.21 39.30
C SER A 160 6.59 -34.29 38.84
N MET A 161 6.66 -34.59 37.53
CA MET A 161 7.57 -35.58 36.96
C MET A 161 8.85 -34.88 36.48
N LYS A 162 10.00 -35.19 37.09
CA LYS A 162 11.28 -34.51 36.80
C LYS A 162 12.39 -35.44 36.34
N SER A 163 12.26 -36.72 36.66
CA SER A 163 13.20 -37.76 36.30
C SER A 163 12.48 -38.89 35.59
N PHE A 164 13.20 -39.60 34.72
CA PHE A 164 12.71 -40.81 34.07
C PHE A 164 12.25 -41.86 35.10
N THR A 165 12.90 -41.89 36.27
CA THR A 165 12.54 -42.73 37.41
C THR A 165 11.21 -42.38 38.08
N ASP A 166 10.72 -41.14 37.91
CA ASP A 166 9.39 -40.74 38.38
C ASP A 166 8.27 -41.37 37.52
N VAL A 167 8.58 -41.68 36.25
CA VAL A 167 7.65 -42.25 35.27
C VAL A 167 7.76 -43.79 35.21
N LEU A 168 8.98 -44.33 35.26
CA LEU A 168 9.26 -45.76 35.15
C LEU A 168 10.29 -46.22 36.17
N ASN A 169 10.12 -47.39 36.77
CA ASN A 169 11.09 -47.91 37.74
C ASN A 169 12.34 -48.42 37.01
N TYR A 170 13.43 -47.65 37.07
CA TYR A 170 14.66 -47.91 36.32
C TYR A 170 15.90 -47.78 37.22
N ASP A 171 16.72 -48.83 37.27
CA ASP A 171 18.03 -48.85 37.91
C ASP A 171 19.15 -48.99 36.87
N ILE A 172 20.07 -48.03 36.87
CA ILE A 172 21.17 -47.94 35.91
C ILE A 172 22.12 -49.15 35.91
N LYS A 173 22.22 -49.88 37.04
CA LYS A 173 23.08 -51.05 37.23
C LYS A 173 22.35 -52.34 36.89
N GLU A 174 21.10 -52.47 37.33
CA GLU A 174 20.35 -53.73 37.23
C GLU A 174 19.57 -53.87 35.92
N ASN A 175 19.16 -52.75 35.29
CA ASN A 175 18.26 -52.79 34.13
C ASN A 175 18.95 -52.65 32.76
N ASN A 176 20.26 -52.43 32.70
CA ASN A 176 20.99 -52.25 31.44
C ASN A 176 21.71 -53.53 31.00
N TRP A 177 21.28 -54.10 29.86
CA TRP A 177 21.84 -55.34 29.33
C TRP A 177 22.55 -55.13 28.00
N ASN A 178 23.76 -55.65 27.91
CA ASN A 178 24.56 -55.62 26.69
C ASN A 178 24.63 -57.04 26.10
N ILE A 179 23.99 -57.23 24.96
CA ILE A 179 23.99 -58.50 24.25
C ILE A 179 25.01 -58.40 23.12
N PRO A 180 26.11 -59.16 23.15
CA PRO A 180 27.13 -59.08 22.10
C PRO A 180 26.56 -59.58 20.76
N GLY A 181 27.20 -59.26 19.64
CA GLY A 181 26.71 -59.72 18.34
C GLY A 181 26.64 -61.25 18.23
N LEU A 182 25.60 -61.80 17.58
CA LEU A 182 25.43 -63.25 17.37
C LEU A 182 26.62 -63.89 16.65
N TRP A 183 27.31 -63.13 15.81
CA TRP A 183 28.44 -63.59 15.00
C TRP A 183 29.73 -62.85 15.41
N HIS A 184 30.87 -63.55 15.46
CA HIS A 184 32.19 -62.92 15.69
C HIS A 184 32.76 -62.16 14.47
N GLY A 185 31.95 -61.97 13.41
CA GLY A 185 32.35 -61.32 12.17
C GLY A 185 31.19 -61.19 11.20
N THR A 186 31.47 -60.86 9.94
CA THR A 186 30.45 -60.70 8.91
C THR A 186 30.06 -62.05 8.29
N PRO A 187 28.77 -62.44 8.27
CA PRO A 187 28.30 -63.63 7.56
C PRO A 187 28.72 -63.63 6.08
N PRO A 188 28.83 -64.79 5.41
CA PRO A 188 28.33 -66.11 5.82
C PRO A 188 29.33 -67.01 6.55
N MET A 189 30.61 -66.66 6.64
CA MET A 189 31.66 -67.53 7.21
C MET A 189 31.97 -67.27 8.70
N ALA A 190 31.22 -66.37 9.34
CA ALA A 190 31.43 -66.01 10.74
C ALA A 190 30.91 -67.11 11.68
N SER A 191 31.68 -67.44 12.72
CA SER A 191 31.26 -68.37 13.77
C SER A 191 30.28 -67.71 14.74
N VAL A 192 29.40 -68.54 15.33
CA VAL A 192 28.47 -68.10 16.38
C VAL A 192 29.27 -67.69 17.61
N ASN A 193 28.96 -66.53 18.15
CA ASN A 193 29.53 -66.01 19.39
C ASN A 193 28.89 -66.73 20.58
N THR A 194 29.68 -67.49 21.34
CA THR A 194 29.21 -68.19 22.54
C THR A 194 28.76 -67.20 23.62
N GLY A 195 29.40 -66.03 23.71
CA GLY A 195 29.02 -64.95 24.62
C GLY A 195 27.64 -64.35 24.33
N TYR A 196 27.11 -64.49 23.12
CA TYR A 196 25.70 -64.15 22.84
C TYR A 196 24.75 -65.09 23.59
N SER A 197 25.02 -66.40 23.52
CA SER A 197 24.15 -67.40 24.14
C SER A 197 24.17 -67.31 25.67
N GLU A 198 25.34 -67.03 26.24
CA GLU A 198 25.51 -66.77 27.67
C GLU A 198 24.75 -65.51 28.11
N ALA A 199 24.98 -64.36 27.44
CA ALA A 199 24.30 -63.12 27.76
C ALA A 199 22.77 -63.20 27.62
N VAL A 200 22.26 -63.94 26.62
CA VAL A 200 20.82 -64.16 26.44
C VAL A 200 20.26 -65.09 27.52
N ALA A 201 21.01 -66.12 27.93
CA ALA A 201 20.59 -67.01 29.02
C ALA A 201 20.54 -66.26 30.36
N ASP A 202 21.54 -65.44 30.65
CA ASP A 202 21.60 -64.61 31.86
C ASP A 202 20.49 -63.57 31.88
N PHE A 203 20.26 -62.88 30.76
CA PHE A 203 19.14 -61.95 30.60
C PHE A 203 17.80 -62.64 30.85
N LYS A 204 17.59 -63.83 30.24
CA LYS A 204 16.35 -64.60 30.41
C LYS A 204 16.12 -64.99 31.87
N ASN A 205 17.17 -65.43 32.57
CA ASN A 205 17.07 -65.78 33.98
C ASN A 205 16.74 -64.56 34.84
N ASN A 206 17.42 -63.43 34.62
CA ASN A 206 17.15 -62.19 35.34
C ASN A 206 15.73 -61.66 35.09
N LEU A 207 15.24 -61.71 33.85
CA LEU A 207 13.87 -61.33 33.50
C LEU A 207 12.84 -62.20 34.26
N LEU A 208 13.04 -63.52 34.25
CA LEU A 208 12.17 -64.46 34.96
C LEU A 208 12.23 -64.26 36.48
N GLU A 209 13.39 -63.94 37.04
CA GLU A 209 13.52 -63.61 38.46
C GLU A 209 12.85 -62.29 38.82
N THR A 210 12.98 -61.26 37.98
CA THR A 210 12.38 -59.95 38.19
C THR A 210 10.85 -60.05 38.17
N VAL A 211 10.29 -60.77 37.21
CA VAL A 211 8.84 -61.05 37.13
C VAL A 211 8.36 -61.86 38.35
N LYS A 212 9.19 -62.77 38.89
CA LYS A 212 8.86 -63.53 40.12
C LYS A 212 8.95 -62.69 41.40
N LYS A 213 9.79 -61.64 41.42
CA LYS A 213 9.96 -60.74 42.57
C LYS A 213 8.82 -59.74 42.70
N ASP A 214 8.15 -59.42 41.60
CA ASP A 214 7.02 -58.50 41.59
C ASP A 214 5.76 -59.18 42.16
N LYS A 215 5.56 -59.02 43.47
CA LYS A 215 4.41 -59.58 44.21
C LYS A 215 3.22 -58.61 44.18
N THR A 216 2.84 -58.13 43.01
CA THR A 216 1.55 -57.47 42.88
C THR A 216 0.47 -58.56 42.94
N ASP A 217 -0.36 -58.51 43.98
CA ASP A 217 -1.33 -59.56 44.36
C ASP A 217 -2.48 -59.81 43.36
N ASP A 218 -2.43 -59.21 42.17
CA ASP A 218 -3.49 -59.29 41.16
C ASP A 218 -2.92 -59.65 39.78
N VAL A 219 -2.57 -60.92 39.61
CA VAL A 219 -2.14 -61.45 38.31
C VAL A 219 -3.38 -61.53 37.42
N SER A 220 -3.56 -60.55 36.54
CA SER A 220 -4.68 -60.51 35.60
C SER A 220 -4.74 -61.81 34.80
N GLN A 221 -5.89 -62.48 34.79
CA GLN A 221 -6.07 -63.68 33.97
C GLN A 221 -5.94 -63.29 32.48
N ILE A 222 -5.48 -64.21 31.63
CA ILE A 222 -5.31 -63.96 30.18
C ILE A 222 -6.51 -63.23 29.54
N PRO A 223 -7.79 -63.55 29.86
CA PRO A 223 -8.94 -62.84 29.31
C PRO A 223 -9.05 -61.36 29.74
N GLU A 224 -8.66 -61.04 30.97
CA GLU A 224 -8.66 -59.67 31.51
C GLU A 224 -7.53 -58.86 30.90
N PHE A 225 -6.35 -59.46 30.74
CA PHE A 225 -5.25 -58.86 30.00
C PHE A 225 -5.63 -58.54 28.55
N LEU A 226 -6.30 -59.45 27.85
CA LEU A 226 -6.78 -59.20 26.48
C LEU A 226 -7.79 -58.05 26.42
N LYS A 227 -8.73 -57.97 27.37
CA LYS A 227 -9.67 -56.84 27.48
C LYS A 227 -8.97 -55.53 27.78
N TRP A 228 -7.95 -55.56 28.63
CA TRP A 228 -7.15 -54.40 28.98
C TRP A 228 -6.35 -53.90 27.78
N ILE A 229 -5.67 -54.79 27.05
CA ILE A 229 -4.96 -54.46 25.80
C ILE A 229 -5.92 -53.89 24.75
N GLU A 230 -7.12 -54.47 24.59
CA GLU A 230 -8.11 -53.95 23.63
C GLU A 230 -8.60 -52.55 24.02
N SER A 231 -8.83 -52.32 25.32
CA SER A 231 -9.23 -51.02 25.86
C SER A 231 -8.11 -49.98 25.73
N LEU A 232 -6.88 -50.35 26.04
CA LEU A 232 -5.68 -49.52 25.85
C LEU A 232 -5.49 -49.17 24.38
N TRP A 233 -5.63 -50.15 23.48
CA TRP A 233 -5.52 -49.95 22.04
C TRP A 233 -6.62 -49.03 21.49
N LYS A 234 -7.85 -49.15 21.99
CA LYS A 234 -8.93 -48.20 21.69
C LYS A 234 -8.56 -46.80 22.16
N ALA A 235 -8.11 -46.63 23.42
CA ALA A 235 -7.69 -45.33 23.94
C ALA A 235 -6.56 -44.70 23.11
N VAL A 236 -5.50 -45.46 22.79
CA VAL A 236 -4.37 -45.03 21.94
C VAL A 236 -4.83 -44.62 20.53
N LYS A 237 -5.86 -45.27 19.98
CA LYS A 237 -6.41 -44.94 18.66
C LYS A 237 -7.25 -43.65 18.67
N TYR A 238 -7.90 -43.33 19.79
CA TYR A 238 -8.77 -42.16 19.91
C TYR A 238 -8.05 -40.92 20.43
N GLU A 239 -6.97 -41.06 21.18
CA GLU A 239 -6.10 -39.93 21.53
C GLU A 239 -5.17 -39.55 20.37
N ASN A 240 -4.88 -38.25 20.19
CA ASN A 240 -3.91 -37.74 19.22
C ASN A 240 -2.44 -38.04 19.63
N PHE A 241 -2.20 -39.15 20.34
CA PHE A 241 -0.93 -39.51 20.99
C PHE A 241 0.21 -39.80 20.00
N ILE A 242 -0.12 -40.17 18.76
CA ILE A 242 0.86 -40.58 17.74
C ILE A 242 1.75 -39.40 17.25
N PHE A 243 1.45 -38.15 17.64
CA PHE A 243 2.25 -36.99 17.21
C PHE A 243 3.35 -36.54 18.19
N SER A 244 3.34 -36.96 19.47
CA SER A 244 4.29 -36.43 20.48
C SER A 244 5.55 -37.26 20.73
N PHE A 245 5.64 -38.52 20.28
CA PHE A 245 6.89 -39.31 20.39
C PHE A 245 7.99 -38.91 19.37
N ARG A 246 7.81 -37.79 18.65
CA ARG A 246 8.83 -37.22 17.79
C ARG A 246 9.73 -36.34 18.64
N ASN A 247 10.80 -36.93 19.17
CA ASN A 247 11.95 -36.25 19.76
C ASN A 247 11.53 -34.96 20.51
N THR A 248 11.02 -35.10 21.74
CA THR A 248 10.45 -34.01 22.55
C THR A 248 11.32 -32.75 22.54
N LEU A 249 12.64 -32.92 22.52
CA LEU A 249 13.64 -31.86 22.34
C LEU A 249 13.47 -31.07 21.03
N VAL A 250 13.33 -31.75 19.89
CA VAL A 250 13.11 -31.13 18.57
C VAL A 250 11.75 -30.45 18.49
N ALA A 251 10.71 -31.05 19.08
CA ALA A 251 9.37 -30.45 19.13
C ALA A 251 9.36 -29.16 19.97
N HIS A 252 10.01 -29.16 21.12
CA HIS A 252 10.16 -27.98 21.98
C HIS A 252 11.03 -26.89 21.32
N ALA A 253 12.15 -27.26 20.70
CA ALA A 253 12.99 -26.33 19.95
C ALA A 253 12.23 -25.69 18.78
N TYR A 254 11.41 -26.47 18.06
CA TYR A 254 10.56 -25.96 16.99
C TYR A 254 9.46 -25.04 17.51
N ASP A 255 8.80 -25.39 18.62
CA ASP A 255 7.77 -24.54 19.24
C ASP A 255 8.34 -23.19 19.70
N ASN A 256 9.53 -23.19 20.31
CA ASN A 256 10.23 -21.97 20.70
C ASN A 256 10.65 -21.13 19.49
N LEU A 257 11.19 -21.76 18.44
CA LEU A 257 11.48 -21.06 17.18
C LEU A 257 10.21 -20.45 16.57
N CYS A 258 9.09 -21.17 16.59
CA CYS A 258 7.82 -20.65 16.09
C CYS A 258 7.30 -19.47 16.91
N LYS A 259 7.45 -19.49 18.24
CA LYS A 259 7.10 -18.35 19.10
C LYS A 259 7.92 -17.11 18.76
N GLU A 260 9.23 -17.24 18.67
CA GLU A 260 10.13 -16.14 18.31
C GLU A 260 9.84 -15.61 16.90
N PHE A 261 9.67 -16.50 15.92
CA PHE A 261 9.34 -16.11 14.55
C PHE A 261 8.00 -15.37 14.47
N ASN A 262 6.96 -15.86 15.14
CA ASN A 262 5.66 -15.20 15.15
C ASN A 262 5.72 -13.83 15.83
N GLN A 263 6.53 -13.68 16.87
CA GLN A 263 6.77 -12.40 17.53
C GLN A 263 7.45 -11.42 16.58
N TRP A 264 8.52 -11.85 15.89
CA TRP A 264 9.21 -11.02 14.90
C TRP A 264 8.30 -10.64 13.73
N GLU A 265 7.50 -11.59 13.22
CA GLU A 265 6.52 -11.34 12.16
C GLU A 265 5.49 -10.29 12.59
N TRP A 266 5.00 -10.39 13.82
CA TRP A 266 4.04 -9.44 14.37
C TRP A 266 4.64 -8.04 14.55
N GLU A 267 5.86 -7.94 15.11
CA GLU A 267 6.57 -6.67 15.27
C GLU A 267 6.84 -6.02 13.90
N PHE A 268 7.31 -6.80 12.93
CA PHE A 268 7.51 -6.34 11.56
C PHE A 268 6.22 -5.82 10.91
N LYS A 269 5.11 -6.58 11.03
CA LYS A 269 3.80 -6.16 10.50
C LYS A 269 3.28 -4.89 11.16
N LYS A 270 3.44 -4.79 12.48
CA LYS A 270 3.04 -3.63 13.25
C LYS A 270 3.80 -2.38 12.82
N ASP A 271 5.12 -2.49 12.67
CA ASP A 271 5.95 -1.40 12.16
C ASP A 271 5.54 -1.03 10.74
N LEU A 272 5.39 -1.99 9.83
CA LEU A 272 4.94 -1.72 8.45
C LEU A 272 3.59 -0.97 8.40
N LEU A 273 2.62 -1.37 9.22
CA LEU A 273 1.31 -0.74 9.27
C LEU A 273 1.35 0.67 9.86
N SER A 274 2.16 0.91 10.90
CA SER A 274 2.32 2.25 11.45
C SER A 274 2.96 3.20 10.43
N TRP A 275 3.91 2.71 9.63
CA TRP A 275 4.52 3.46 8.54
C TRP A 275 3.53 3.84 7.44
N GLN A 276 2.76 2.85 6.98
CA GLN A 276 1.77 3.08 5.93
C GLN A 276 0.76 4.14 6.36
N GLU A 277 0.31 4.09 7.62
CA GLU A 277 -0.64 5.06 8.16
C GLU A 277 -0.02 6.47 8.31
N ALA A 278 1.25 6.56 8.72
CA ALA A 278 1.97 7.83 8.79
C ALA A 278 2.16 8.49 7.41
N ALA A 279 2.60 7.72 6.41
CA ALA A 279 2.72 8.20 5.04
C ALA A 279 1.37 8.66 4.47
N ARG A 280 0.30 7.91 4.76
CA ARG A 280 -1.07 8.24 4.36
C ARG A 280 -1.60 9.50 5.03
N ARG A 281 -1.30 9.74 6.31
CA ARG A 281 -1.81 10.90 7.06
C ARG A 281 -1.01 12.18 6.85
N CYS A 282 0.31 12.08 6.69
CA CYS A 282 1.18 13.25 6.68
C CYS A 282 1.62 13.62 5.26
N VAL A 283 2.07 12.63 4.50
CA VAL A 283 2.76 12.87 3.22
C VAL A 283 1.77 12.97 2.07
N LYS A 284 0.79 12.05 1.98
CA LYS A 284 -0.21 12.06 0.89
C LYS A 284 -0.95 13.41 0.80
N PRO A 285 -1.53 13.97 1.88
CA PRO A 285 -2.25 15.24 1.79
C PRO A 285 -1.35 16.42 1.39
N ALA A 286 -0.11 16.44 1.88
CA ALA A 286 0.85 17.49 1.53
C ALA A 286 1.28 17.41 0.05
N VAL A 287 1.41 16.19 -0.50
CA VAL A 287 1.64 15.96 -1.93
C VAL A 287 0.45 16.41 -2.77
N GLU A 288 -0.78 16.09 -2.36
CA GLU A 288 -2.00 16.53 -3.04
C GLU A 288 -2.15 18.06 -3.03
N GLU A 289 -1.86 18.71 -1.91
CA GLU A 289 -1.84 20.16 -1.77
C GLU A 289 -0.78 20.79 -2.69
N TYR A 290 0.43 20.22 -2.73
CA TYR A 290 1.48 20.66 -3.64
C TYR A 290 1.00 20.61 -5.10
N ILE A 291 0.43 19.48 -5.52
CA ILE A 291 -0.08 19.31 -6.88
C ILE A 291 -1.16 20.36 -7.15
N SER A 292 -2.14 20.51 -6.26
CA SER A 292 -3.25 21.46 -6.40
C SER A 292 -2.77 22.90 -6.55
N ARG A 293 -1.79 23.33 -5.74
CA ARG A 293 -1.19 24.68 -5.77
C ARG A 293 -0.50 24.99 -7.09
N HIS A 294 0.13 24.00 -7.73
CA HIS A 294 0.88 24.20 -8.98
C HIS A 294 0.04 23.96 -10.24
N LEU A 295 -1.02 23.14 -10.13
CA LEU A 295 -1.82 22.74 -11.28
C LEU A 295 -2.43 23.94 -12.00
N GLY A 296 -2.87 24.96 -11.24
CA GLY A 296 -3.46 26.17 -11.80
C GLY A 296 -2.57 26.85 -12.83
N THR A 297 -1.33 27.16 -12.42
CA THR A 297 -0.30 27.74 -13.29
C THR A 297 0.09 26.82 -14.44
N ASN A 298 0.22 25.51 -14.19
CA ASN A 298 0.64 24.58 -15.25
C ASN A 298 -0.42 24.39 -16.34
N ILE A 299 -1.70 24.50 -15.99
CA ILE A 299 -2.81 24.54 -16.96
C ILE A 299 -2.65 25.76 -17.86
N VAL A 300 -2.40 26.94 -17.28
CA VAL A 300 -2.18 28.18 -18.04
C VAL A 300 -0.99 28.06 -18.99
N ASP A 301 0.14 27.56 -18.49
CA ASP A 301 1.34 27.32 -19.32
C ASP A 301 1.03 26.36 -20.48
N LYS A 302 0.22 25.32 -20.22
CA LYS A 302 -0.19 24.33 -21.23
C LYS A 302 -1.10 24.94 -22.29
N VAL A 303 -2.09 25.75 -21.91
CA VAL A 303 -2.99 26.44 -22.85
C VAL A 303 -2.21 27.43 -23.73
N LEU A 304 -1.31 28.21 -23.13
CA LEU A 304 -0.46 29.17 -23.84
C LEU A 304 0.53 28.50 -24.81
N ALA A 305 0.94 27.25 -24.53
CA ALA A 305 1.78 26.45 -25.42
C ALA A 305 0.98 25.50 -26.33
N GLY A 306 -0.35 25.50 -26.21
CA GLY A 306 -1.25 24.54 -26.85
C GLY A 306 -1.91 25.08 -28.11
N ARG A 307 -3.10 24.56 -28.40
CA ARG A 307 -3.88 24.94 -29.59
C ARG A 307 -4.35 26.40 -29.57
N HIS A 308 -4.61 26.94 -28.37
CA HIS A 308 -5.08 28.32 -28.18
C HIS A 308 -3.93 29.34 -28.09
N SER A 309 -2.68 28.90 -28.31
CA SER A 309 -1.49 29.77 -28.26
C SER A 309 -1.60 31.01 -29.15
N ALA A 310 -2.09 30.85 -30.39
CA ALA A 310 -2.28 31.96 -31.31
C ALA A 310 -3.34 32.95 -30.81
N GLU A 311 -4.46 32.45 -30.28
CA GLU A 311 -5.57 33.24 -29.78
C GLU A 311 -5.17 34.10 -28.56
N TYR A 312 -4.41 33.52 -27.63
CA TYR A 312 -3.90 34.20 -26.43
C TYR A 312 -2.53 34.88 -26.64
N SER A 313 -2.04 34.99 -27.88
CA SER A 313 -0.74 35.59 -28.20
C SER A 313 -0.66 37.08 -27.83
N SER A 314 -1.78 37.79 -27.92
CA SER A 314 -1.91 39.17 -27.48
C SER A 314 -3.36 39.53 -27.20
N ARG A 315 -3.56 40.50 -26.31
CA ARG A 315 -4.88 41.08 -26.03
C ARG A 315 -5.59 41.55 -27.30
N ASN A 316 -4.88 42.25 -28.19
CA ASN A 316 -5.47 42.78 -29.42
C ASN A 316 -5.94 41.67 -30.36
N PHE A 317 -5.16 40.61 -30.51
CA PHE A 317 -5.53 39.49 -31.37
C PHE A 317 -6.74 38.73 -30.81
N PHE A 318 -6.78 38.48 -29.49
CA PHE A 318 -7.94 37.90 -28.81
C PHE A 318 -9.20 38.75 -29.02
N GLN A 319 -9.10 40.07 -28.79
CA GLN A 319 -10.20 41.02 -28.95
C GLN A 319 -10.77 41.01 -30.37
N TYR A 320 -9.88 41.02 -31.38
CA TYR A 320 -10.25 40.93 -32.78
C TYR A 320 -11.01 39.62 -33.07
N ASN A 321 -10.47 38.47 -32.67
CA ASN A 321 -11.11 37.17 -32.92
C ASN A 321 -12.44 37.04 -32.20
N SER A 322 -12.52 37.47 -30.93
CA SER A 322 -13.75 37.51 -30.15
C SER A 322 -14.83 38.34 -30.83
N GLN A 323 -14.51 39.56 -31.28
CA GLN A 323 -15.46 40.43 -31.98
C GLN A 323 -15.86 39.86 -33.34
N LYS A 324 -14.92 39.28 -34.08
CA LYS A 324 -15.19 38.61 -35.35
C LYS A 324 -16.18 37.46 -35.16
N GLU A 325 -15.96 36.62 -34.15
CA GLU A 325 -16.83 35.49 -33.84
C GLU A 325 -18.21 35.93 -33.35
N LEU A 326 -18.28 36.94 -32.46
CA LEU A 326 -19.53 37.54 -31.99
C LEU A 326 -20.37 38.04 -33.18
N LEU A 327 -19.74 38.75 -34.12
CA LEU A 327 -20.41 39.24 -35.32
C LEU A 327 -20.82 38.10 -36.27
N GLN A 328 -20.04 37.02 -36.36
CA GLN A 328 -20.40 35.86 -37.17
C GLN A 328 -21.62 35.13 -36.60
N LYS A 329 -21.61 34.85 -35.28
CA LYS A 329 -22.70 34.17 -34.56
C LYS A 329 -23.96 35.04 -34.43
N GLU A 330 -23.81 36.35 -34.44
CA GLU A 330 -24.90 37.34 -34.23
C GLU A 330 -25.70 37.10 -32.93
N ASP A 331 -25.07 36.49 -31.91
CA ASP A 331 -25.70 36.29 -30.61
C ASP A 331 -25.64 37.56 -29.76
N PHE A 332 -26.79 38.22 -29.64
CA PHE A 332 -26.94 39.46 -28.90
C PHE A 332 -26.60 39.34 -27.41
N GLN A 333 -26.91 38.22 -26.75
CA GLN A 333 -26.63 38.09 -25.32
C GLN A 333 -25.12 38.01 -25.07
N SER A 334 -24.38 37.31 -25.93
CA SER A 334 -22.91 37.34 -25.92
C SER A 334 -22.36 38.74 -26.19
N PHE A 335 -22.98 39.53 -27.09
CA PHE A 335 -22.61 40.95 -27.26
C PHE A 335 -22.81 41.76 -25.98
N VAL A 336 -23.97 41.67 -25.33
CA VAL A 336 -24.25 42.40 -24.08
C VAL A 336 -23.24 42.01 -23.00
N LYS A 337 -22.94 40.71 -22.86
CA LYS A 337 -21.97 40.22 -21.88
C LYS A 337 -20.55 40.72 -22.19
N PHE A 338 -20.10 40.63 -23.44
CA PHE A 338 -18.80 41.16 -23.88
C PHE A 338 -18.68 42.67 -23.65
N ILE A 339 -19.75 43.43 -23.90
CA ILE A 339 -19.77 44.89 -23.79
C ILE A 339 -19.84 45.35 -22.34
N CYS A 340 -20.76 44.80 -21.54
CA CYS A 340 -21.08 45.31 -20.21
C CYS A 340 -20.39 44.56 -19.07
N ASN A 341 -19.93 43.33 -19.30
CA ASN A 341 -19.31 42.45 -18.31
C ASN A 341 -18.07 41.78 -18.92
N TYR A 342 -17.15 42.59 -19.44
CA TYR A 342 -16.04 42.11 -20.26
C TYR A 342 -15.17 41.07 -19.55
N GLU A 343 -14.76 41.35 -18.30
CA GLU A 343 -13.94 40.42 -17.53
C GLU A 343 -14.61 39.06 -17.34
N ILE A 344 -15.90 39.05 -16.99
CA ILE A 344 -16.68 37.82 -16.82
C ILE A 344 -16.78 37.07 -18.15
N TYR A 345 -17.07 37.78 -19.24
CA TYR A 345 -17.14 37.18 -20.57
C TYR A 345 -15.83 36.46 -20.95
N VAL A 346 -14.69 37.13 -20.77
CA VAL A 346 -13.39 36.58 -21.12
C VAL A 346 -13.02 35.41 -20.21
N LYS A 347 -13.24 35.52 -18.89
CA LYS A 347 -12.97 34.43 -17.95
C LYS A 347 -13.80 33.18 -18.25
N ASP A 348 -15.05 33.35 -18.68
CA ASP A 348 -15.90 32.24 -19.09
C ASP A 348 -15.40 31.57 -20.37
N LEU A 349 -14.96 32.34 -21.37
CA LEU A 349 -14.32 31.78 -22.58
C LEU A 349 -13.05 31.02 -22.25
N ILE A 350 -12.16 31.63 -21.46
CA ILE A 350 -10.93 30.99 -20.99
C ILE A 350 -11.24 29.67 -20.28
N PHE A 351 -12.26 29.67 -19.42
CA PHE A 351 -12.66 28.46 -18.72
C PHE A 351 -13.13 27.36 -19.68
N GLN A 352 -13.90 27.69 -20.72
CA GLN A 352 -14.30 26.71 -21.74
C GLN A 352 -13.10 26.15 -22.51
N ASP A 353 -12.16 27.01 -22.93
CA ASP A 353 -10.95 26.59 -23.64
C ASP A 353 -10.07 25.68 -22.77
N ILE A 354 -9.97 25.98 -21.47
CA ILE A 354 -9.27 25.13 -20.50
C ILE A 354 -9.94 23.76 -20.41
N LEU A 355 -11.27 23.70 -20.28
CA LEU A 355 -11.98 22.43 -20.22
C LEU A 355 -11.76 21.61 -21.49
N GLN A 356 -11.75 22.26 -22.66
CA GLN A 356 -11.48 21.61 -23.93
C GLN A 356 -10.06 21.03 -23.96
N GLU A 357 -9.03 21.83 -23.69
CA GLU A 357 -7.62 21.40 -23.70
C GLU A 357 -7.35 20.29 -22.66
N MET A 358 -7.94 20.39 -21.47
CA MET A 358 -7.74 19.40 -20.41
C MET A 358 -8.45 18.06 -20.68
N SER A 359 -9.56 18.08 -21.43
CA SER A 359 -10.30 16.88 -21.82
C SER A 359 -9.63 16.09 -22.94
N GLU A 360 -8.76 16.72 -23.72
CA GLU A 360 -8.07 16.10 -24.85
C GLU A 360 -6.87 15.27 -24.40
N ASN A 361 -6.61 14.14 -25.09
CA ASN A 361 -5.37 13.37 -25.04
C ASN A 361 -4.83 13.03 -23.63
N LYS A 362 -5.72 12.89 -22.63
CA LYS A 362 -5.33 12.67 -21.23
C LYS A 362 -4.43 13.78 -20.67
N THR A 363 -4.46 15.00 -21.23
CA THR A 363 -3.63 16.14 -20.83
C THR A 363 -3.74 16.42 -19.34
N TRP A 364 -4.96 16.40 -18.81
CA TRP A 364 -5.22 16.53 -17.37
C TRP A 364 -4.43 15.52 -16.51
N PHE A 365 -4.48 14.25 -16.90
CA PHE A 365 -3.78 13.18 -16.22
C PHE A 365 -2.27 13.35 -16.31
N GLU A 366 -1.73 13.67 -17.49
CA GLU A 366 -0.30 13.86 -17.69
C GLU A 366 0.26 15.07 -16.89
N LEU A 367 -0.51 16.15 -16.76
CA LEU A 367 -0.12 17.29 -15.91
C LEU A 367 -0.05 16.90 -14.43
N LYS A 368 -1.08 16.21 -13.91
CA LYS A 368 -1.06 15.72 -12.52
C LYS A 368 0.09 14.76 -12.27
N LYS A 369 0.32 13.82 -13.20
CA LYS A 369 1.43 12.85 -13.15
C LYS A 369 2.79 13.54 -13.17
N LYS A 370 2.96 14.58 -14.00
CA LYS A 370 4.19 15.37 -14.03
C LYS A 370 4.45 16.06 -12.68
N ASN A 371 3.43 16.68 -12.09
CA ASN A 371 3.56 17.35 -10.80
C ASN A 371 3.86 16.36 -9.67
N LEU A 372 3.19 15.21 -9.66
CA LEU A 372 3.45 14.11 -8.73
C LEU A 372 4.91 13.63 -8.82
N LYS A 373 5.41 13.36 -10.02
CA LYS A 373 6.81 12.96 -10.22
C LYS A 373 7.80 14.00 -9.70
N VAL A 374 7.53 15.29 -9.92
CA VAL A 374 8.40 16.38 -9.43
C VAL A 374 8.47 16.35 -7.90
N ILE A 375 7.33 16.28 -7.20
CA ILE A 375 7.33 16.30 -5.73
C ILE A 375 7.87 15.01 -5.13
N VAL A 376 7.54 13.84 -5.68
CA VAL A 376 8.07 12.55 -5.22
C VAL A 376 9.60 12.52 -5.34
N ASN A 377 10.17 13.01 -6.44
CA ASN A 377 11.62 13.12 -6.59
C ASN A 377 12.23 14.10 -5.58
N LYS A 378 11.61 15.26 -5.36
CA LYS A 378 12.06 16.20 -4.32
C LYS A 378 12.07 15.59 -2.92
N ILE A 379 11.03 14.81 -2.58
CA ILE A 379 10.98 14.11 -1.29
C ILE A 379 12.08 13.04 -1.22
N LYS A 380 12.26 12.22 -2.26
CA LYS A 380 13.33 11.21 -2.31
C LYS A 380 14.72 11.84 -2.15
N ASP A 381 14.98 12.93 -2.86
CA ASP A 381 16.23 13.69 -2.76
C ASP A 381 16.43 14.30 -1.36
N ALA A 382 15.35 14.81 -0.75
CA ALA A 382 15.38 15.35 0.60
C ALA A 382 15.64 14.24 1.64
N THR A 383 15.02 13.07 1.50
CA THR A 383 15.28 11.89 2.35
C THR A 383 16.73 11.44 2.24
N GLU A 384 17.29 11.39 1.02
CA GLU A 384 18.69 11.02 0.82
C GLU A 384 19.65 12.04 1.45
N LYS A 385 19.41 13.34 1.25
CA LYS A 385 20.21 14.41 1.87
C LYS A 385 20.10 14.41 3.39
N ALA A 386 18.89 14.23 3.92
CA ALA A 386 18.63 14.23 5.35
C ALA A 386 19.23 13.01 6.06
N SER A 387 19.50 11.92 5.34
CA SER A 387 20.21 10.76 5.87
C SER A 387 21.71 11.00 6.14
N LYS A 388 22.22 12.18 5.80
CA LYS A 388 23.61 12.59 6.02
C LYS A 388 23.64 13.76 7.01
N GLY A 389 24.55 13.70 7.97
CA GLY A 389 24.86 14.78 8.90
C GLY A 389 25.50 15.98 8.20
N ARG A 390 25.78 17.03 8.99
CA ARG A 390 26.38 18.29 8.48
C ARG A 390 27.77 18.13 7.87
N ASP A 391 28.46 17.06 8.24
CA ASP A 391 29.77 16.62 7.75
C ASP A 391 29.67 15.71 6.51
N GLY A 392 28.47 15.37 6.06
CA GLY A 392 28.22 14.45 4.94
C GLY A 392 28.26 12.97 5.33
N VAL A 393 28.47 12.65 6.60
CA VAL A 393 28.50 11.27 7.11
C VAL A 393 27.07 10.76 7.31
N LEU A 394 26.81 9.48 7.04
CA LEU A 394 25.49 8.88 7.26
C LEU A 394 25.08 8.97 8.74
N LEU A 395 23.82 9.28 8.99
CA LEU A 395 23.26 9.25 10.33
C LEU A 395 23.43 7.84 10.94
N PRO A 396 23.75 7.74 12.24
CA PRO A 396 23.83 6.46 12.93
C PRO A 396 22.53 5.66 12.82
N ASP A 397 22.63 4.33 12.76
CA ASP A 397 21.45 3.47 12.73
C ASP A 397 20.86 3.28 14.14
N ASN A 398 20.24 4.32 14.68
CA ASN A 398 19.58 4.31 15.99
C ASN A 398 18.26 5.08 15.96
N LYS A 399 17.51 5.02 17.06
CA LYS A 399 16.17 5.64 17.16
C LYS A 399 16.25 7.17 17.21
N GLU A 400 17.27 7.72 17.85
CA GLU A 400 17.46 9.16 18.01
C GLU A 400 17.66 9.84 16.65
N SER A 401 18.36 9.16 15.73
CA SER A 401 18.65 9.67 14.37
C SER A 401 17.40 9.82 13.49
N ILE A 402 16.29 9.14 13.82
CA ILE A 402 15.00 9.30 13.11
C ILE A 402 14.48 10.73 13.27
N THR A 403 14.60 11.28 14.48
CA THR A 403 14.13 12.65 14.77
C THR A 403 14.94 13.67 13.97
N GLU A 404 16.25 13.48 13.89
CA GLU A 404 17.13 14.35 13.11
C GLU A 404 16.87 14.21 11.60
N LEU A 405 16.64 12.98 11.11
CA LEU A 405 16.26 12.72 9.72
C LEU A 405 14.98 13.46 9.33
N ILE A 406 13.91 13.35 10.13
CA ILE A 406 12.62 14.01 9.86
C ILE A 406 12.76 15.53 9.91
N LYS A 407 13.47 16.06 10.92
CA LYS A 407 13.75 17.49 11.05
C LYS A 407 14.52 18.05 9.85
N ASN A 408 15.53 17.33 9.38
CA ASN A 408 16.31 17.72 8.21
C ASN A 408 15.46 17.64 6.93
N MET A 409 14.64 16.59 6.76
CA MET A 409 13.68 16.50 5.65
C MET A 409 12.73 17.70 5.63
N ARG A 410 12.15 18.08 6.77
CA ARG A 410 11.28 19.25 6.89
C ARG A 410 12.01 20.53 6.45
N THR A 411 13.25 20.71 6.90
CA THR A 411 14.07 21.87 6.54
C THR A 411 14.31 21.93 5.02
N PHE A 412 14.62 20.80 4.39
CA PHE A 412 14.81 20.75 2.93
C PHE A 412 13.52 20.95 2.14
N LEU A 413 12.38 20.51 2.67
CA LEU A 413 11.10 20.52 1.97
C LEU A 413 10.20 21.70 2.32
N THR A 414 10.63 22.62 3.19
CA THR A 414 9.78 23.72 3.73
C THR A 414 9.13 24.58 2.64
N LYS A 415 9.77 24.73 1.46
CA LYS A 415 9.22 25.51 0.33
C LYS A 415 8.24 24.72 -0.55
N ASP A 416 8.28 23.39 -0.46
CA ASP A 416 7.53 22.47 -1.28
C ASP A 416 6.31 21.93 -0.52
N ILE A 417 6.51 21.33 0.65
CA ILE A 417 5.45 20.72 1.46
C ILE A 417 5.54 21.16 2.92
N LEU A 418 4.37 21.34 3.55
CA LEU A 418 4.23 21.57 4.98
C LEU A 418 3.86 20.25 5.66
N ILE A 419 4.74 19.76 6.51
CA ILE A 419 4.48 18.61 7.37
C ILE A 419 4.08 19.16 8.74
N SER A 420 2.90 18.78 9.25
CA SER A 420 2.40 19.19 10.58
C SER A 420 3.28 18.63 11.69
N GLU A 421 3.62 19.47 12.66
CA GLU A 421 4.40 19.07 13.85
C GLU A 421 3.63 18.10 14.75
N GLU A 422 2.30 18.21 14.81
CA GLU A 422 1.44 17.30 15.57
C GLU A 422 1.41 15.91 14.93
N ALA A 423 1.29 15.85 13.60
CA ALA A 423 1.29 14.61 12.85
C ALA A 423 2.66 13.91 12.91
N GLU A 424 3.74 14.69 12.89
CA GLU A 424 5.12 14.23 13.13
C GLU A 424 5.28 13.59 14.51
N LYS A 425 4.86 14.27 15.60
CA LYS A 425 4.96 13.73 16.97
C LYS A 425 4.16 12.44 17.14
N SER A 426 2.96 12.38 16.57
CA SER A 426 2.14 11.17 16.57
C SER A 426 2.81 10.02 15.80
N THR A 427 3.52 10.33 14.72
CA THR A 427 4.23 9.36 13.89
C THR A 427 5.47 8.85 14.61
N LEU A 428 6.32 9.75 15.14
CA LEU A 428 7.51 9.44 15.94
C LEU A 428 7.23 8.49 17.10
N PHE A 429 6.09 8.65 17.78
CA PHE A 429 5.70 7.78 18.89
C PHE A 429 5.45 6.31 18.48
N GLN A 430 5.02 6.06 17.24
CA GLN A 430 4.62 4.73 16.78
C GLN A 430 5.76 3.92 16.17
N ILE A 431 6.93 4.52 16.03
CA ILE A 431 8.08 3.96 15.31
C ILE A 431 8.95 3.16 16.25
N GLN A 432 9.11 1.86 16.00
CA GLN A 432 9.98 1.00 16.80
C GLN A 432 11.31 0.64 16.13
N SER A 433 11.48 0.95 14.84
CA SER A 433 12.69 0.65 14.06
C SER A 433 13.86 1.62 14.30
N THR A 434 15.03 1.29 13.75
CA THR A 434 16.19 2.19 13.63
C THR A 434 16.12 3.04 12.36
N CYS A 435 17.08 3.96 12.19
CA CYS A 435 17.05 5.01 11.17
C CYS A 435 17.18 4.49 9.73
N HIS A 436 18.00 3.48 9.47
CA HIS A 436 18.25 2.97 8.11
C HIS A 436 17.05 2.17 7.59
N PRO A 437 16.48 1.21 8.33
CA PRO A 437 15.23 0.55 7.93
C PRO A 437 14.06 1.52 7.78
N PHE A 438 14.01 2.57 8.62
CA PHE A 438 13.01 3.62 8.47
C PHE A 438 13.14 4.35 7.13
N LYS A 439 14.35 4.78 6.77
CA LYS A 439 14.61 5.45 5.49
C LYS A 439 14.15 4.60 4.30
N GLU A 440 14.50 3.32 4.28
CA GLU A 440 14.12 2.41 3.19
C GLU A 440 12.61 2.21 3.12
N SER A 441 11.95 2.01 4.27
CA SER A 441 10.50 1.87 4.38
C SER A 441 9.76 3.12 3.89
N LEU A 442 10.27 4.31 4.22
CA LEU A 442 9.73 5.59 3.77
C LEU A 442 9.82 5.72 2.24
N VAL A 443 10.97 5.40 1.65
CA VAL A 443 11.18 5.46 0.18
C VAL A 443 10.29 4.45 -0.55
N LYS A 444 10.09 3.26 0.02
CA LYS A 444 9.16 2.27 -0.51
C LYS A 444 7.71 2.76 -0.46
N SER A 445 7.27 3.26 0.71
CA SER A 445 5.92 3.80 0.92
C SER A 445 5.61 4.97 -0.03
N LEU A 446 6.59 5.83 -0.30
CA LEU A 446 6.47 6.90 -1.30
C LEU A 446 6.25 6.38 -2.71
N SER A 447 6.87 5.24 -3.06
CA SER A 447 6.73 4.64 -4.38
C SER A 447 5.35 3.97 -4.55
N GLU A 448 4.86 3.30 -3.51
CA GLU A 448 3.49 2.75 -3.48
C GLU A 448 2.43 3.88 -3.53
N MET A 449 2.66 5.00 -2.84
CA MET A 449 1.79 6.17 -2.90
C MET A 449 1.77 6.81 -4.31
N ASP A 450 2.92 6.89 -4.98
CA ASP A 450 3.01 7.38 -6.36
C ASP A 450 2.13 6.53 -7.30
N GLU A 451 2.21 5.20 -7.18
CA GLU A 451 1.37 4.28 -7.95
C GLU A 451 -0.13 4.48 -7.65
N GLN A 452 -0.50 4.56 -6.36
CA GLN A 452 -1.89 4.77 -5.94
C GLN A 452 -2.46 6.09 -6.46
N LEU A 453 -1.72 7.20 -6.33
CA LEU A 453 -2.16 8.52 -6.80
C LEU A 453 -2.30 8.55 -8.33
N GLN A 454 -1.39 7.90 -9.07
CA GLN A 454 -1.53 7.76 -10.52
C GLN A 454 -2.79 6.97 -10.90
N GLU A 455 -3.13 5.91 -10.17
CA GLU A 455 -4.37 5.17 -10.40
C GLU A 455 -5.61 6.04 -10.10
N GLU A 456 -5.59 6.77 -8.98
CA GLU A 456 -6.67 7.69 -8.58
C GLU A 456 -6.90 8.80 -9.63
N PHE A 457 -5.81 9.39 -10.17
CA PHE A 457 -5.90 10.40 -11.21
C PHE A 457 -6.51 9.86 -12.50
N SER A 458 -6.28 8.58 -12.82
CA SER A 458 -6.86 7.93 -13.99
C SER A 458 -8.38 7.73 -13.88
N LYS A 459 -8.92 7.70 -12.66
CA LYS A 459 -10.35 7.48 -12.37
C LYS A 459 -11.14 8.79 -12.21
N SER A 460 -10.47 9.93 -12.04
CA SER A 460 -11.10 11.24 -11.87
C SER A 460 -11.82 11.68 -13.16
N LYS A 461 -13.15 11.91 -13.07
CA LYS A 461 -13.99 12.21 -14.24
C LYS A 461 -14.39 13.67 -14.39
N ASP A 462 -14.49 14.43 -13.29
CA ASP A 462 -14.97 15.81 -13.34
C ASP A 462 -13.80 16.82 -13.28
N ILE A 463 -13.32 17.19 -14.46
CA ILE A 463 -12.28 18.20 -14.64
C ILE A 463 -12.81 19.58 -14.21
N ALA A 464 -14.06 19.90 -14.53
CA ALA A 464 -14.62 21.22 -14.29
C ALA A 464 -14.76 21.53 -12.80
N GLU A 465 -15.29 20.58 -12.02
CA GLU A 465 -15.39 20.71 -10.57
C GLU A 465 -13.99 20.82 -9.94
N THR A 466 -13.03 20.02 -10.41
CA THR A 466 -11.67 20.04 -9.86
C THR A 466 -10.96 21.36 -10.16
N VAL A 467 -11.06 21.89 -11.38
CA VAL A 467 -10.48 23.18 -11.77
C VAL A 467 -11.05 24.32 -10.93
N ASN A 468 -12.36 24.32 -10.66
CA ASN A 468 -13.01 25.32 -9.83
C ASN A 468 -12.58 25.29 -8.36
N LYS A 469 -12.11 24.14 -7.86
CA LYS A 469 -11.61 23.95 -6.49
C LYS A 469 -10.12 24.27 -6.34
N LEU A 470 -9.40 24.58 -7.42
CA LEU A 470 -7.98 24.90 -7.35
C LEU A 470 -7.76 26.22 -6.58
N PRO A 471 -6.71 26.30 -5.72
CA PRO A 471 -6.37 27.53 -5.02
C PRO A 471 -6.10 28.70 -5.97
N THR A 472 -5.35 28.43 -7.04
CA THR A 472 -5.13 29.37 -8.14
C THR A 472 -6.06 28.99 -9.28
N LYS A 473 -7.06 29.83 -9.52
CA LYS A 473 -8.01 29.65 -10.62
C LYS A 473 -7.32 29.92 -11.96
N PRO A 474 -7.20 28.92 -12.85
CA PRO A 474 -6.51 29.07 -14.13
C PRO A 474 -7.05 30.21 -15.00
N GLN A 475 -8.36 30.43 -14.99
CA GLN A 475 -9.01 31.47 -15.79
C GLN A 475 -8.66 32.88 -15.31
N ASP A 476 -8.49 33.06 -13.99
CA ASP A 476 -8.06 34.33 -13.42
C ASP A 476 -6.57 34.55 -13.71
N GLU A 477 -5.74 33.53 -13.54
CA GLU A 477 -4.31 33.59 -13.83
C GLU A 477 -4.01 33.88 -15.32
N LEU A 478 -4.71 33.22 -16.25
CA LEU A 478 -4.55 33.51 -17.68
C LEU A 478 -5.08 34.91 -18.02
N PHE A 479 -6.21 35.31 -17.41
CA PHE A 479 -6.74 36.65 -17.59
C PHE A 479 -5.72 37.72 -17.19
N ASP A 480 -5.10 37.57 -16.02
CA ASP A 480 -4.12 38.50 -15.50
C ASP A 480 -2.84 38.53 -16.36
N ARG A 481 -2.38 37.38 -16.86
CA ARG A 481 -1.18 37.31 -17.71
C ARG A 481 -1.35 37.96 -19.09
N VAL A 482 -2.51 37.80 -19.73
CA VAL A 482 -2.74 38.25 -21.11
C VAL A 482 -3.45 39.61 -21.15
N PHE A 483 -4.38 39.86 -20.23
CA PHE A 483 -5.28 41.01 -20.24
C PHE A 483 -5.03 42.01 -19.10
N GLY A 484 -4.61 41.56 -17.93
CA GLY A 484 -4.04 42.37 -16.84
C GLY A 484 -4.96 43.35 -16.10
N CYS A 485 -5.70 44.22 -16.79
CA CYS A 485 -6.45 45.32 -16.17
C CYS A 485 -7.94 45.02 -15.97
N GLY A 486 -8.61 44.53 -17.03
CA GLY A 486 -10.06 44.27 -17.03
C GLY A 486 -10.98 45.49 -16.90
N GLN A 487 -10.50 46.65 -16.45
CA GLN A 487 -11.31 47.86 -16.28
C GLN A 487 -11.91 48.35 -17.60
N GLN A 488 -13.11 48.90 -17.55
CA GLN A 488 -13.85 49.35 -18.72
C GLN A 488 -14.12 50.85 -18.67
N CYS A 489 -14.02 51.53 -19.81
CA CYS A 489 -14.26 52.96 -19.93
C CYS A 489 -15.63 53.31 -19.34
N PRO A 490 -15.74 54.33 -18.48
CA PRO A 490 -16.97 54.63 -17.76
C PRO A 490 -18.16 54.89 -18.69
N PHE A 491 -17.91 55.47 -19.87
CA PHE A 491 -18.95 55.90 -20.81
C PHE A 491 -19.33 54.83 -21.85
N CYS A 492 -18.36 54.24 -22.56
CA CYS A 492 -18.65 53.30 -23.66
C CYS A 492 -18.34 51.83 -23.32
N LYS A 493 -17.79 51.57 -22.14
CA LYS A 493 -17.41 50.24 -21.63
C LYS A 493 -16.36 49.51 -22.49
N VAL A 494 -15.59 50.20 -23.33
CA VAL A 494 -14.43 49.56 -23.96
C VAL A 494 -13.41 49.15 -22.88
N PRO A 495 -12.84 47.93 -22.92
CA PRO A 495 -11.83 47.52 -21.94
C PRO A 495 -10.53 48.32 -22.10
N CYS A 496 -9.82 48.48 -20.99
CA CYS A 496 -8.51 49.11 -20.93
C CYS A 496 -7.48 48.33 -21.74
N GLU A 497 -6.63 49.05 -22.47
CA GLU A 497 -5.54 48.52 -23.29
C GLU A 497 -4.17 48.60 -22.60
N ALA A 498 -4.06 49.34 -21.51
CA ALA A 498 -2.80 49.43 -20.77
C ALA A 498 -2.42 48.09 -20.10
N GLY A 499 -1.12 47.86 -20.01
CA GLY A 499 -0.51 46.72 -19.32
C GLY A 499 0.12 47.14 -17.99
N GLY A 500 0.38 46.17 -17.12
CA GLY A 500 0.93 46.41 -15.79
C GLY A 500 -0.12 46.71 -14.72
N LYS A 501 0.30 46.72 -13.45
CA LYS A 501 -0.60 46.91 -12.30
C LYS A 501 -0.91 48.37 -12.00
N ASP A 502 0.07 49.26 -12.18
CA ASP A 502 -0.08 50.70 -11.95
C ASP A 502 -0.01 51.44 -13.29
N HIS A 503 -1.17 51.84 -13.80
CA HIS A 503 -1.27 52.59 -15.04
C HIS A 503 -2.53 53.47 -15.05
N GLU A 504 -2.50 54.53 -15.86
CA GLU A 504 -3.70 55.28 -16.21
C GLU A 504 -4.48 54.50 -17.28
N HIS A 505 -5.78 54.29 -17.05
CA HIS A 505 -6.63 53.52 -17.94
C HIS A 505 -6.86 54.23 -19.26
N VAL A 506 -6.55 53.56 -20.37
CA VAL A 506 -6.63 54.11 -21.72
C VAL A 506 -7.20 53.06 -22.68
N ALA A 507 -7.86 53.53 -23.73
CA ALA A 507 -8.23 52.71 -24.87
C ALA A 507 -8.00 53.51 -26.17
N SER A 508 -7.44 52.87 -27.19
CA SER A 508 -7.13 53.52 -28.46
C SER A 508 -8.35 53.66 -29.35
N VAL A 509 -9.31 52.73 -29.25
CA VAL A 509 -10.51 52.71 -30.09
C VAL A 509 -11.75 52.66 -29.20
N HIS A 510 -12.50 53.76 -29.16
CA HIS A 510 -13.78 53.83 -28.45
C HIS A 510 -14.95 53.45 -29.36
N ARG A 511 -16.12 53.21 -28.75
CA ARG A 511 -17.36 52.85 -29.43
C ARG A 511 -18.53 53.78 -29.01
N PRO A 512 -19.66 53.80 -29.74
CA PRO A 512 -20.85 54.56 -29.36
C PRO A 512 -21.25 54.30 -27.91
N GLN A 513 -21.51 55.37 -27.16
CA GLN A 513 -21.78 55.28 -25.71
C GLN A 513 -23.08 54.53 -25.40
N GLY A 514 -24.04 54.51 -26.32
CA GLY A 514 -25.29 53.75 -26.21
C GLY A 514 -25.09 52.25 -26.05
N LEU A 515 -24.02 51.69 -26.64
CA LEU A 515 -23.63 50.30 -26.39
C LEU A 515 -23.21 50.09 -24.93
N GLY A 516 -22.58 51.11 -24.32
CA GLY A 516 -22.19 51.14 -22.91
C GLY A 516 -23.32 51.49 -21.92
N ARG A 517 -24.59 51.40 -22.34
CA ARG A 517 -25.80 51.76 -21.58
C ARG A 517 -26.09 53.27 -21.45
N TYR A 518 -25.34 54.12 -22.14
CA TYR A 518 -25.53 55.56 -22.04
C TYR A 518 -26.72 56.04 -22.89
N ARG A 519 -27.59 56.85 -22.32
CA ARG A 519 -28.79 57.40 -22.98
C ARG A 519 -28.97 58.87 -22.61
N TYR A 520 -29.64 59.62 -23.47
CA TYR A 520 -30.06 60.98 -23.15
C TYR A 520 -31.14 60.97 -22.06
N GLU A 521 -31.07 61.87 -21.08
CA GLU A 521 -32.02 61.91 -19.96
C GLU A 521 -33.42 62.38 -20.39
N ASP A 522 -33.52 63.29 -21.33
CA ASP A 522 -34.78 63.86 -21.80
C ASP A 522 -35.54 62.90 -22.73
N THR A 523 -34.87 62.37 -23.75
CA THR A 523 -35.49 61.52 -24.77
C THR A 523 -35.49 60.06 -24.37
N GLN A 524 -34.63 59.66 -23.42
CA GLN A 524 -34.31 58.27 -23.05
C GLN A 524 -33.68 57.46 -24.19
N LYS A 525 -33.26 58.09 -25.30
CA LYS A 525 -32.67 57.40 -26.45
C LYS A 525 -31.19 57.07 -26.23
N LEU A 526 -30.76 55.91 -26.71
CA LEU A 526 -29.36 55.50 -26.69
C LEU A 526 -28.47 56.47 -27.50
N VAL A 527 -27.31 56.79 -26.94
CA VAL A 527 -26.39 57.78 -27.53
C VAL A 527 -25.52 57.17 -28.64
N VAL A 528 -25.52 57.78 -29.82
CA VAL A 528 -24.68 57.35 -30.96
C VAL A 528 -23.28 57.95 -30.95
N THR A 529 -23.08 59.07 -30.22
CA THR A 529 -21.79 59.76 -30.15
C THR A 529 -20.77 58.99 -29.32
N MET A 530 -19.49 59.17 -29.65
CA MET A 530 -18.39 58.56 -28.90
C MET A 530 -17.99 59.42 -27.70
N CYS A 531 -17.41 58.78 -26.68
CA CYS A 531 -16.94 59.48 -25.51
C CYS A 531 -15.78 60.45 -25.82
N THR A 532 -14.90 60.13 -26.79
CA THR A 532 -13.81 61.04 -27.22
C THR A 532 -14.33 62.36 -27.80
N THR A 533 -15.47 62.32 -28.49
CA THR A 533 -16.16 63.51 -29.00
C THR A 533 -16.79 64.30 -27.86
N ASN A 534 -17.46 63.62 -26.93
CA ASN A 534 -18.13 64.29 -25.80
C ASN A 534 -17.13 64.94 -24.84
N VAL A 535 -15.99 64.30 -24.51
CA VAL A 535 -14.96 64.91 -23.64
C VAL A 535 -14.26 66.12 -24.27
N HIS A 536 -14.34 66.30 -25.59
CA HIS A 536 -13.90 67.52 -26.28
C HIS A 536 -14.95 68.64 -26.22
N SER A 537 -16.20 68.32 -25.89
CA SER A 537 -17.33 69.25 -25.94
C SER A 537 -17.65 69.87 -24.58
N GLU A 538 -18.50 70.90 -24.61
CA GLU A 538 -19.10 71.52 -23.41
C GLU A 538 -20.36 70.78 -22.92
N LEU A 539 -20.68 69.62 -23.50
CA LEU A 539 -21.85 68.85 -23.10
C LEU A 539 -21.70 68.36 -21.65
N PRO A 540 -22.79 68.36 -20.86
CA PRO A 540 -22.77 67.76 -19.55
C PRO A 540 -23.14 66.26 -19.61
N PHE A 541 -22.72 65.52 -18.60
CA PHE A 541 -23.12 64.14 -18.32
C PHE A 541 -23.62 64.02 -16.89
N ASN A 542 -24.54 63.08 -16.67
CA ASN A 542 -24.84 62.56 -15.35
C ASN A 542 -24.86 61.03 -15.40
N CYS A 543 -24.64 60.41 -14.24
CA CYS A 543 -24.71 58.97 -14.07
C CYS A 543 -24.89 58.64 -12.58
N ALA A 544 -24.90 57.33 -12.26
CA ALA A 544 -24.93 56.88 -10.87
C ALA A 544 -23.73 57.41 -10.07
N ASP A 545 -22.53 57.44 -10.67
CA ASP A 545 -21.29 57.89 -10.00
C ASP A 545 -21.29 59.39 -9.70
N THR A 546 -22.08 60.19 -10.43
CA THR A 546 -22.30 61.61 -10.12
C THR A 546 -23.47 61.85 -9.18
N ASN A 547 -24.11 60.79 -8.65
CA ASN A 547 -25.36 60.86 -7.90
C ASN A 547 -26.46 61.63 -8.66
N GLY A 548 -26.50 61.49 -9.99
CA GLY A 548 -27.45 62.20 -10.86
C GLY A 548 -27.17 63.68 -11.07
N LYS A 549 -26.07 64.22 -10.52
CA LYS A 549 -25.66 65.61 -10.78
C LYS A 549 -25.05 65.73 -12.17
N TRP A 550 -25.27 66.89 -12.80
CA TRP A 550 -24.70 67.24 -14.10
C TRP A 550 -23.26 67.73 -13.95
N HIS A 551 -22.35 67.13 -14.70
CA HIS A 551 -20.93 67.49 -14.76
C HIS A 551 -20.50 67.69 -16.22
N PRO A 552 -19.67 68.68 -16.56
CA PRO A 552 -19.14 68.81 -17.92
C PRO A 552 -18.30 67.60 -18.34
N PHE A 553 -18.50 67.08 -19.54
CA PHE A 553 -17.70 65.96 -20.06
C PHE A 553 -16.20 66.29 -20.12
N LYS A 554 -15.82 67.54 -20.42
CA LYS A 554 -14.41 68.00 -20.38
C LYS A 554 -13.75 67.89 -19.00
N GLU A 555 -14.55 67.82 -17.93
CA GLU A 555 -14.11 67.72 -16.53
C GLU A 555 -14.35 66.31 -15.96
N TYR A 556 -14.56 65.30 -16.80
CA TYR A 556 -14.86 63.92 -16.38
C TYR A 556 -13.83 63.34 -15.38
N ARG A 557 -12.58 63.80 -15.44
CA ARG A 557 -11.49 63.37 -14.55
C ARG A 557 -11.72 63.72 -13.08
N THR A 558 -12.61 64.66 -12.78
CA THR A 558 -13.02 64.94 -11.40
C THR A 558 -13.79 63.77 -10.78
N ILE A 559 -14.41 62.93 -11.63
CA ILE A 559 -15.17 61.73 -11.25
C ILE A 559 -14.36 60.47 -11.52
N TYR A 560 -13.63 60.43 -12.65
CA TYR A 560 -12.82 59.30 -13.10
C TYR A 560 -11.36 59.72 -13.30
N PRO A 561 -10.61 60.00 -12.22
CA PRO A 561 -9.24 60.53 -12.32
C PRO A 561 -8.26 59.57 -13.00
N ASP A 562 -8.48 58.26 -12.87
CA ASP A 562 -7.60 57.22 -13.37
C ASP A 562 -7.81 56.90 -14.86
N TRP A 563 -8.75 57.58 -15.55
CA TRP A 563 -9.03 57.36 -16.97
C TRP A 563 -8.47 58.47 -17.85
N LEU A 564 -7.78 58.08 -18.93
CA LEU A 564 -7.38 58.92 -20.05
C LEU A 564 -8.21 58.59 -21.29
N ILE A 565 -9.20 59.43 -21.53
CA ILE A 565 -9.98 59.49 -22.76
C ILE A 565 -9.45 60.69 -23.56
N PRO A 566 -8.66 60.47 -24.63
CA PRO A 566 -8.13 61.56 -25.43
C PRO A 566 -9.27 62.28 -26.16
N PRO A 567 -9.37 63.62 -26.06
CA PRO A 567 -10.37 64.39 -26.79
C PRO A 567 -10.08 64.34 -28.28
N ASP A 568 -11.02 63.81 -29.06
CA ASP A 568 -10.90 63.71 -30.52
C ASP A 568 -12.29 63.75 -31.16
N TYR A 569 -12.57 64.86 -31.85
CA TYR A 569 -13.82 65.09 -32.59
C TYR A 569 -13.76 64.59 -34.04
N THR A 570 -12.56 64.23 -34.53
CA THR A 570 -12.34 63.77 -35.91
C THR A 570 -12.50 62.26 -36.05
N ARG A 571 -12.35 61.51 -34.95
CA ARG A 571 -12.60 60.07 -34.90
C ARG A 571 -14.09 59.76 -34.94
N GLU A 572 -14.46 58.84 -35.83
CA GLU A 572 -15.78 58.23 -35.87
C GLU A 572 -15.77 56.82 -35.28
N ALA A 573 -16.96 56.31 -34.95
CA ALA A 573 -17.11 54.90 -34.60
C ALA A 573 -16.69 54.01 -35.79
N SER A 574 -16.05 52.87 -35.49
CA SER A 574 -15.72 51.89 -36.53
C SER A 574 -16.99 51.35 -37.19
N ASP A 575 -16.90 50.99 -38.47
CA ASP A 575 -18.03 50.38 -39.20
C ASP A 575 -18.56 49.12 -38.51
N TYR A 576 -17.69 48.41 -37.78
CA TYR A 576 -18.07 47.31 -36.89
C TYR A 576 -19.11 47.74 -35.86
N TRP A 577 -18.81 48.73 -35.02
CA TRP A 577 -19.72 49.15 -33.95
C TRP A 577 -20.93 49.93 -34.48
N LYS A 578 -20.79 50.64 -35.60
CA LYS A 578 -21.92 51.24 -36.33
C LYS A 578 -22.91 50.16 -36.77
N TYR A 579 -22.43 49.10 -37.41
CA TYR A 579 -23.26 47.96 -37.83
C TYR A 579 -23.92 47.26 -36.64
N VAL A 580 -23.16 46.97 -35.58
CA VAL A 580 -23.68 46.29 -34.37
C VAL A 580 -24.81 47.11 -33.73
N LEU A 581 -24.62 48.43 -33.57
CA LEU A 581 -25.66 49.29 -32.99
C LEU A 581 -26.91 49.35 -33.89
N VAL A 582 -26.76 49.45 -35.21
CA VAL A 582 -27.90 49.45 -36.15
C VAL A 582 -28.65 48.11 -36.10
N LYS A 583 -27.91 47.00 -36.20
CA LYS A 583 -28.47 45.64 -36.25
C LYS A 583 -29.29 45.32 -35.00
N PHE A 584 -28.81 45.72 -33.83
CA PHE A 584 -29.40 45.36 -32.54
C PHE A 584 -30.02 46.54 -31.79
N ASN A 585 -30.31 47.66 -32.46
CA ASN A 585 -30.75 48.92 -31.85
C ASN A 585 -31.93 48.74 -30.87
N GLU A 586 -33.00 48.10 -31.34
CA GLU A 586 -34.20 47.81 -30.55
C GLU A 586 -33.90 46.89 -29.36
N ARG A 587 -33.03 45.89 -29.56
CA ARG A 587 -32.69 44.91 -28.52
C ARG A 587 -31.83 45.54 -27.43
N PHE A 588 -30.87 46.39 -27.79
CA PHE A 588 -30.10 47.17 -26.82
C PHE A 588 -30.99 48.14 -26.06
N ALA A 589 -31.93 48.80 -26.74
CA ALA A 589 -32.89 49.69 -26.10
C ALA A 589 -33.73 48.95 -25.06
N GLN A 590 -34.27 47.78 -25.40
CA GLN A 590 -35.00 46.93 -24.46
C GLN A 590 -34.13 46.45 -23.29
N GLU A 591 -32.95 45.89 -23.56
CA GLU A 591 -32.03 45.38 -22.54
C GLU A 591 -31.62 46.46 -21.53
N PHE A 592 -31.46 47.72 -21.99
CA PHE A 592 -31.01 48.83 -21.17
C PHE A 592 -32.15 49.70 -20.63
N ASN A 593 -33.42 49.29 -20.79
CA ASN A 593 -34.61 50.08 -20.43
C ASN A 593 -34.55 51.52 -20.99
N ALA A 594 -34.18 51.62 -22.27
CA ALA A 594 -34.00 52.86 -23.02
C ALA A 594 -34.87 52.85 -24.29
N LYS A 595 -34.87 53.97 -25.02
CA LYS A 595 -35.42 54.05 -26.37
C LYS A 595 -34.32 53.83 -27.42
N PRO A 596 -34.67 53.33 -28.62
CA PRO A 596 -33.72 53.15 -29.71
C PRO A 596 -32.93 54.41 -30.04
N ALA A 597 -31.67 54.23 -30.41
CA ALA A 597 -30.81 55.30 -30.88
C ALA A 597 -31.30 55.88 -32.22
N ASP A 598 -31.19 57.19 -32.38
CA ASP A 598 -31.36 57.87 -33.67
C ASP A 598 -30.09 57.69 -34.51
N VAL A 599 -29.97 56.51 -35.14
CA VAL A 599 -28.80 56.17 -35.97
C VAL A 599 -28.83 56.90 -37.32
N PRO A 600 -27.69 57.45 -37.80
CA PRO A 600 -27.61 58.08 -39.11
C PRO A 600 -27.97 57.12 -40.26
N GLU A 601 -28.63 57.63 -41.30
CA GLU A 601 -29.05 56.83 -42.47
C GLU A 601 -27.87 56.15 -43.17
N ALA A 602 -26.70 56.79 -43.16
CA ALA A 602 -25.47 56.20 -43.70
C ALA A 602 -25.08 54.89 -43.01
N TRP A 603 -25.32 54.75 -41.70
CA TRP A 603 -24.97 53.54 -40.94
C TRP A 603 -25.85 52.36 -41.31
N ARG A 604 -27.09 52.61 -41.75
CA ARG A 604 -28.04 51.57 -42.19
C ARG A 604 -27.60 50.87 -43.48
N LYS A 605 -26.70 51.51 -44.24
CA LYS A 605 -26.16 50.97 -45.50
C LYS A 605 -24.89 50.12 -45.29
N ILE A 606 -24.36 50.07 -44.07
CA ILE A 606 -23.16 49.28 -43.76
C ILE A 606 -23.54 47.79 -43.81
N THR A 607 -22.78 47.04 -44.58
CA THR A 607 -22.91 45.58 -44.70
C THR A 607 -22.07 44.86 -43.65
N LYS A 608 -22.38 43.58 -43.40
CA LYS A 608 -21.59 42.73 -42.48
C LYS A 608 -20.12 42.61 -42.93
N ASP A 609 -19.86 42.57 -44.24
CA ASP A 609 -18.50 42.49 -44.77
C ASP A 609 -17.73 43.79 -44.57
N GLN A 610 -18.39 44.94 -44.72
CA GLN A 610 -17.81 46.24 -44.36
C GLN A 610 -17.54 46.34 -42.86
N ALA A 611 -18.43 45.81 -42.02
CA ALA A 611 -18.22 45.74 -40.57
C ALA A 611 -17.00 44.86 -40.21
N LEU A 612 -16.82 43.72 -40.87
CA LEU A 612 -15.65 42.84 -40.69
C LEU A 612 -14.36 43.49 -41.18
N LYS A 613 -14.41 44.23 -42.29
CA LYS A 613 -13.26 45.02 -42.78
C LYS A 613 -12.90 46.13 -41.79
N GLY A 614 -13.88 46.90 -41.32
CA GLY A 614 -13.67 47.94 -40.31
C GLY A 614 -13.14 47.39 -38.98
N LEU A 615 -13.47 46.14 -38.63
CA LEU A 615 -12.89 45.45 -37.48
C LEU A 615 -11.40 45.12 -37.70
N LYS A 616 -11.04 44.58 -38.88
CA LYS A 616 -9.63 44.33 -39.23
C LYS A 616 -8.79 45.61 -39.17
N ASP A 617 -9.31 46.69 -39.76
CA ASP A 617 -8.64 47.99 -39.80
C ASP A 617 -8.44 48.56 -38.38
N ALA A 618 -9.45 48.46 -37.52
CA ALA A 618 -9.38 48.94 -36.13
C ALA A 618 -8.30 48.23 -35.29
N PHE A 619 -8.02 46.96 -35.58
CA PHE A 619 -7.00 46.17 -34.88
C PHE A 619 -5.66 46.07 -35.63
N ASN A 620 -5.52 46.76 -36.77
CA ASN A 620 -4.33 46.70 -37.63
C ASN A 620 -3.91 45.27 -38.01
N ILE A 621 -4.88 44.37 -38.22
CA ILE A 621 -4.63 43.00 -38.64
C ILE A 621 -4.27 42.98 -40.13
N LYS A 622 -3.05 42.56 -40.48
CA LYS A 622 -2.63 42.37 -41.87
C LYS A 622 -3.28 41.12 -42.46
N ASP A 623 -3.61 41.17 -43.75
CA ASP A 623 -4.19 40.04 -44.50
C ASP A 623 -3.25 38.83 -44.62
#